data_AF-A0A6J1SPR3-F1
#
_entry.id   AF-A0A6J1SPR3-F1
#
_cell.length_a   1.000
_cell.length_b   1.000
_cell.length_c   1.000
_cell.angle_alpha   90.00
_cell.angle_beta   90.00
_cell.angle_gamma   90.00
#
_symmetry.space_group_name_H-M   'P 1'
#
loop_
_entity.id
_entity.type
_entity.pdbx_description
1 polymer ?
#
loop_
_entity_poly.entity_id
_entity_poly.type
_entity_poly.pdbx_seq_one_letter_code
_entity_poly.pdbx_strand_id
1 'polypeptide(L)'
;MALQRVLVSLARRSFSTASTTSPMSRLFANTDYTPNPLEHASGIEKKQLIAELAGNDDPFDVSVVKRGACTKDQPQVVLSCNHERLVGCICEEDSESVVWMWLRQNESKRCACGYWFKLQKKEPL
;
A
#
# COMPACT_ATOMS: atom_id res chain seq x y z
N MET A 1 20.34 -42.92 -75.98
CA MET A 1 21.61 -42.24 -75.67
C MET A 1 21.40 -41.34 -74.46
N ALA A 2 22.32 -41.46 -73.51
CA ALA A 2 22.52 -40.72 -72.26
C ALA A 2 21.57 -39.57 -71.89
N LEU A 3 20.94 -39.67 -70.71
CA LEU A 3 20.66 -38.52 -69.86
C LEU A 3 21.19 -38.83 -68.45
N GLN A 4 22.32 -38.20 -68.15
CA GLN A 4 23.08 -38.30 -66.93
C GLN A 4 22.24 -37.78 -65.75
N ARG A 5 22.00 -38.62 -64.74
CA ARG A 5 21.38 -38.20 -63.47
C ARG A 5 22.45 -37.56 -62.60
N VAL A 6 22.30 -36.27 -62.32
CA VAL A 6 23.15 -35.49 -61.42
C VAL A 6 23.00 -36.02 -59.99
N LEU A 7 24.10 -36.43 -59.37
CA LEU A 7 24.18 -36.76 -57.95
C LEU A 7 24.43 -35.48 -57.14
N VAL A 8 23.45 -35.08 -56.33
CA VAL A 8 23.65 -34.07 -55.29
C VAL A 8 23.75 -34.78 -53.94
N SER A 9 24.96 -34.79 -53.39
CA SER A 9 25.26 -35.30 -52.05
C SER A 9 24.71 -34.35 -50.98
N LEU A 10 23.50 -34.63 -50.48
CA LEU A 10 22.99 -34.00 -49.26
C LEU A 10 23.55 -34.74 -48.04
N ALA A 11 24.72 -34.32 -47.58
CA ALA A 11 25.26 -34.75 -46.30
C ALA A 11 24.35 -34.24 -45.16
N ARG A 12 23.54 -35.14 -44.58
CA ARG A 12 22.80 -34.86 -43.34
C ARG A 12 23.80 -34.74 -42.20
N ARG A 13 24.18 -33.52 -41.83
CA ARG A 13 24.87 -33.26 -40.55
C ARG A 13 23.84 -33.40 -39.44
N SER A 14 23.89 -34.53 -38.73
CA SER A 14 23.19 -34.71 -37.47
C SER A 14 23.79 -33.74 -36.45
N PHE A 15 23.09 -32.65 -36.14
CA PHE A 15 23.41 -31.83 -34.97
C PHE A 15 22.95 -32.59 -33.74
N SER A 16 23.87 -33.33 -33.12
CA SER A 16 23.66 -33.84 -31.77
C SER A 16 23.85 -32.67 -30.81
N THR A 17 22.77 -31.97 -30.46
CA THR A 17 22.81 -31.03 -29.34
C THR A 17 22.81 -31.85 -28.07
N ALA A 18 23.99 -32.18 -27.56
CA ALA A 18 24.13 -32.63 -26.19
C ALA A 18 23.67 -31.46 -25.31
N SER A 19 22.44 -31.54 -24.79
CA SER A 19 21.95 -30.65 -23.76
C SER A 19 22.73 -30.97 -22.49
N THR A 20 23.88 -30.33 -22.33
CA THR A 20 24.59 -30.30 -21.04
C THR A 20 23.72 -29.47 -20.10
N THR A 21 22.74 -30.13 -19.47
CA THR A 21 22.02 -29.54 -18.35
C THR A 21 23.05 -29.32 -17.25
N SER A 22 23.51 -28.09 -17.11
CA SER A 22 24.37 -27.69 -16.00
C SER A 22 23.71 -28.17 -14.70
N PRO A 23 24.38 -28.97 -13.86
CA PRO A 23 23.82 -29.42 -12.59
C PRO A 23 23.63 -28.25 -11.61
N MET A 24 24.15 -27.07 -11.95
CA MET A 24 24.10 -25.87 -11.12
C MET A 24 22.71 -25.25 -11.02
N SER A 25 21.77 -25.60 -11.91
CA SER A 25 20.38 -25.13 -11.81
C SER A 25 19.53 -25.88 -10.78
N ARG A 26 20.01 -27.03 -10.27
CA ARG A 26 19.26 -27.85 -9.29
C ARG A 26 19.57 -27.51 -7.83
N LEU A 27 20.62 -26.74 -7.54
CA LEU A 27 20.99 -26.38 -6.16
C LEU A 27 20.04 -25.37 -5.50
N PHE A 28 19.23 -24.66 -6.29
CA PHE A 28 18.22 -23.72 -5.78
C PHE A 28 16.79 -24.26 -5.89
N ALA A 29 16.61 -25.55 -6.22
CA ALA A 29 15.30 -26.11 -6.49
C ALA A 29 14.51 -26.54 -5.23
N ASN A 30 15.09 -26.42 -4.02
CA ASN A 30 14.47 -26.88 -2.77
C ASN A 30 14.78 -25.97 -1.57
N THR A 31 14.54 -24.68 -1.70
CA THR A 31 14.41 -23.79 -0.54
C THR A 31 13.23 -22.86 -0.79
N ASP A 32 12.01 -23.34 -0.54
CA ASP A 32 10.79 -22.50 -0.49
C ASP A 32 10.81 -21.59 0.76
N TYR A 33 11.94 -20.94 1.02
CA TYR A 33 12.14 -20.02 2.13
C TYR A 33 11.91 -18.60 1.62
N THR A 34 10.69 -18.11 1.74
CA THR A 34 10.41 -16.68 1.67
C THR A 34 10.59 -16.09 3.07
N PRO A 35 11.39 -15.01 3.24
CA PRO A 35 11.57 -14.40 4.55
C PRO A 35 10.24 -13.83 5.05
N ASN A 36 9.98 -13.95 6.36
CA ASN A 36 8.79 -13.36 6.97
C ASN A 36 8.78 -11.84 6.72
N PRO A 37 7.66 -11.27 6.24
CA PRO A 37 7.56 -9.83 5.99
C PRO A 37 7.92 -8.99 7.22
N LEU A 38 7.55 -9.44 8.43
CA LEU A 38 7.84 -8.73 9.69
C LEU A 38 9.34 -8.68 10.04
N GLU A 39 10.08 -9.74 9.71
CA GLU A 39 11.52 -9.83 10.01
C GLU A 39 12.34 -9.03 9.00
N HIS A 40 11.89 -9.01 7.74
CA HIS A 40 12.57 -8.32 6.65
C HIS A 40 12.24 -6.83 6.57
N ALA A 41 11.00 -6.44 6.89
CA ALA A 41 10.57 -5.05 6.86
C ALA A 41 11.39 -4.17 7.81
N SER A 42 11.62 -2.92 7.40
CA SER A 42 12.31 -1.92 8.21
C SER A 42 11.62 -0.56 8.13
N GLY A 43 11.97 0.36 9.04
CA GLY A 43 11.43 1.72 9.02
C GLY A 43 9.92 1.79 9.25
N ILE A 44 9.23 2.60 8.43
CA ILE A 44 7.78 2.87 8.53
C ILE A 44 6.96 1.61 8.24
N GLU A 45 7.40 0.79 7.28
CA GLU A 45 6.76 -0.47 6.92
C GLU A 45 6.71 -1.42 8.13
N LYS A 46 7.83 -1.57 8.84
CA LYS A 46 7.86 -2.41 10.05
C LYS A 46 6.93 -1.88 11.14
N LYS A 47 6.89 -0.56 11.34
CA LYS A 47 5.99 0.07 12.31
C LYS A 47 4.52 -0.18 11.97
N GLN A 48 4.18 -0.12 10.69
CA GLN A 48 2.84 -0.44 10.19
C GLN A 48 2.46 -1.89 10.53
N LEU A 49 3.31 -2.85 10.16
CA LEU A 49 3.06 -4.28 10.39
C LEU A 49 2.91 -4.60 11.90
N ILE A 50 3.72 -3.98 12.76
CA ILE A 50 3.61 -4.15 14.22
C ILE A 50 2.29 -3.58 14.74
N ALA A 51 1.85 -2.42 14.23
CA ALA A 51 0.60 -1.80 14.63
C ALA A 51 -0.62 -2.61 14.18
N GLU A 52 -0.60 -3.14 12.96
CA GLU A 52 -1.63 -4.05 12.43
C GLU A 52 -1.71 -5.32 13.29
N LEU A 53 -0.57 -5.91 13.67
CA LEU A 53 -0.53 -7.07 14.58
C LEU A 53 -1.06 -6.76 15.99
N ALA A 54 -0.94 -5.50 16.44
CA ALA A 54 -1.53 -5.03 17.69
C ALA A 54 -3.04 -4.71 17.58
N GLY A 55 -3.64 -4.90 16.40
CA GLY A 55 -5.06 -4.66 16.13
C GLY A 55 -5.40 -3.21 15.76
N ASN A 56 -4.40 -2.40 15.39
CA ASN A 56 -4.62 -1.06 14.85
C ASN A 56 -4.47 -1.07 13.33
N ASP A 57 -5.60 -1.16 12.62
CA ASP A 57 -5.64 -1.28 11.16
C ASP A 57 -5.28 0.03 10.42
N ASP A 58 -5.39 1.19 11.07
CA ASP A 58 -5.05 2.50 10.46
C ASP A 58 -4.08 3.30 11.34
N PRO A 59 -2.81 2.86 11.42
CA PRO A 59 -1.80 3.51 12.25
C PRO A 59 -1.53 4.97 11.86
N PHE A 60 -1.57 5.26 10.56
CA PHE A 60 -1.16 6.54 9.97
C PHE A 60 -2.33 7.44 9.55
N ASP A 61 -3.57 7.12 9.97
CA ASP A 61 -4.79 7.87 9.67
C ASP A 61 -4.98 8.12 8.15
N VAL A 62 -4.75 7.10 7.31
CA VAL A 62 -4.90 7.20 5.84
C VAL A 62 -6.36 7.06 5.41
N SER A 63 -7.20 6.44 6.25
CA SER A 63 -8.60 6.21 5.93
C SER A 63 -9.44 7.48 6.03
N VAL A 64 -10.47 7.56 5.19
CA VAL A 64 -11.44 8.65 5.26
C VAL A 64 -12.42 8.38 6.40
N VAL A 65 -12.42 9.26 7.40
CA VAL A 65 -13.31 9.15 8.55
C VAL A 65 -14.71 9.63 8.17
N LYS A 66 -15.71 8.75 8.28
CA LYS A 66 -17.12 9.13 8.17
C LYS A 66 -17.54 9.91 9.42
N ARG A 67 -18.29 11.00 9.21
CA ARG A 67 -18.81 11.85 10.29
C ARG A 67 -19.83 11.08 11.14
N GLY A 68 -19.78 11.27 12.46
CA GLY A 68 -20.84 10.85 13.40
C GLY A 68 -21.90 11.94 13.61
N ALA A 69 -22.47 12.01 14.81
CA ALA A 69 -23.50 13.01 15.16
C ALA A 69 -22.98 14.47 15.17
N CYS A 70 -21.69 14.68 15.47
CA CYS A 70 -20.99 15.96 15.39
C CYS A 70 -21.72 17.17 16.03
N THR A 71 -22.37 16.96 17.19
CA THR A 71 -23.09 18.02 17.91
C THR A 71 -22.13 18.88 18.74
N LYS A 72 -22.63 19.98 19.31
CA LYS A 72 -21.80 20.85 20.16
C LYS A 72 -21.29 20.12 21.40
N ASP A 73 -22.13 19.29 22.01
CA ASP A 73 -21.79 18.52 23.21
C ASP A 73 -20.95 17.28 22.88
N GLN A 74 -21.14 16.72 21.67
CA GLN A 74 -20.41 15.56 21.16
C GLN A 74 -19.78 15.87 19.78
N PRO A 75 -18.71 16.70 19.75
CA PRO A 75 -18.04 17.04 18.51
C PRO A 75 -17.32 15.83 17.91
N GLN A 76 -17.12 15.84 16.59
CA GLN A 76 -16.25 14.86 15.93
C GLN A 76 -14.83 15.03 16.43
N VAL A 77 -14.27 13.96 16.98
CA VAL A 77 -12.89 13.94 17.42
C VAL A 77 -11.98 13.69 16.22
N VAL A 78 -11.01 14.57 16.04
CA VAL A 78 -9.97 14.45 15.02
C VAL A 78 -8.64 14.26 15.74
N LEU A 79 -7.94 13.18 15.41
CA LEU A 79 -6.65 12.86 16.00
C LEU A 79 -5.55 13.70 15.35
N SER A 80 -4.54 14.10 16.09
CA SER A 80 -3.33 14.74 15.54
C SER A 80 -2.15 14.57 16.48
N CYS A 81 -0.96 14.38 15.92
CA CYS A 81 0.29 14.46 16.68
C CYS A 81 0.70 15.90 16.99
N ASN A 82 0.20 16.86 16.20
CA ASN A 82 0.52 18.28 16.32
C ASN A 82 -0.57 19.07 17.05
N HIS A 83 -0.25 20.30 17.44
CA HIS A 83 -1.19 21.23 18.09
C HIS A 83 -2.31 21.73 17.16
N GLU A 84 -2.16 21.56 15.86
CA GLU A 84 -3.20 21.88 14.88
C GLU A 84 -3.22 20.84 13.75
N ARG A 85 -4.40 20.66 13.13
CA ARG A 85 -4.59 19.80 11.95
C ARG A 85 -5.55 20.48 10.98
N LEU A 86 -5.23 20.43 9.70
CA LEU A 86 -6.12 20.87 8.64
C LEU A 86 -7.21 19.81 8.42
N VAL A 87 -8.47 20.24 8.43
CA VAL A 87 -9.63 19.37 8.21
C VAL A 87 -10.42 19.87 7.01
N GLY A 88 -10.72 18.95 6.10
CA GLY A 88 -11.65 19.16 5.00
C GLY A 88 -13.01 18.55 5.34
N CYS A 89 -14.04 19.37 5.42
CA CYS A 89 -15.41 18.91 5.62
C CYS A 89 -16.16 18.94 4.29
N ILE A 90 -16.60 17.76 3.84
CA ILE A 90 -17.58 17.62 2.76
C ILE A 90 -18.96 17.79 3.41
N CYS A 91 -19.59 18.95 3.20
CA CYS A 91 -20.80 19.34 3.93
C CYS A 91 -21.98 18.42 3.63
N GLU A 92 -22.19 18.13 2.35
CA GLU A 92 -23.25 17.29 1.79
C GLU A 92 -22.61 16.18 0.95
N GLU A 93 -23.24 15.01 0.84
CA GLU A 93 -22.66 13.83 0.17
C GLU A 93 -22.29 14.09 -1.30
N ASP A 94 -23.12 14.88 -1.99
CA ASP A 94 -22.93 15.24 -3.39
C ASP A 94 -22.20 16.58 -3.59
N SER A 95 -21.59 17.14 -2.54
CA SER A 95 -20.91 18.44 -2.66
C SER A 95 -19.59 18.32 -3.42
N GLU A 96 -19.43 19.10 -4.48
CA GLU A 96 -18.17 19.24 -5.23
C GLU A 96 -17.12 20.10 -4.50
N SER A 97 -17.51 20.76 -3.41
CA SER A 97 -16.66 21.69 -2.67
C SER A 97 -16.31 21.17 -1.28
N VAL A 98 -15.04 21.30 -0.91
CA VAL A 98 -14.54 20.95 0.43
C VAL A 98 -14.32 22.22 1.23
N VAL A 99 -14.95 22.28 2.41
CA VAL A 99 -14.72 23.39 3.35
C VAL A 99 -13.50 23.07 4.20
N TRP A 100 -12.43 23.84 4.03
CA TRP A 100 -11.18 23.68 4.76
C TRP A 100 -11.14 24.53 6.02
N MET A 101 -10.68 23.94 7.12
CA MET A 101 -10.49 24.67 8.37
C MET A 101 -9.33 24.12 9.20
N TRP A 102 -8.59 25.03 9.82
CA TRP A 102 -7.64 24.68 10.88
C TRP A 102 -8.39 24.35 12.17
N LEU A 103 -8.16 23.15 12.70
CA LEU A 103 -8.51 22.78 14.07
C LEU A 103 -7.28 22.95 14.95
N ARG A 104 -7.44 23.64 16.08
CA ARG A 104 -6.39 23.84 17.08
C ARG A 104 -6.70 23.02 18.32
N GLN A 105 -5.66 22.67 19.07
CA GLN A 105 -5.80 21.99 20.34
C GLN A 105 -6.59 22.85 21.34
N ASN A 106 -7.39 22.19 22.19
CA ASN A 106 -8.23 22.79 23.24
C ASN A 106 -9.45 23.60 22.76
N GLU A 107 -9.55 23.92 21.47
CA GLU A 107 -10.69 24.63 20.91
C GLU A 107 -11.55 23.69 20.05
N SER A 108 -12.87 23.78 20.21
CA SER A 108 -13.80 23.16 19.28
C SER A 108 -14.18 24.16 18.21
N LYS A 109 -14.24 23.71 16.96
CA LYS A 109 -14.55 24.56 15.82
C LYS A 109 -15.78 24.06 15.10
N ARG A 110 -16.61 24.99 14.67
CA ARG A 110 -17.82 24.72 13.90
C ARG A 110 -17.53 24.92 12.41
N CYS A 111 -17.93 23.96 11.59
CA CYS A 111 -17.93 24.07 10.13
C CYS A 111 -19.14 24.90 9.66
N ALA A 112 -19.12 25.38 8.40
CA ALA A 112 -20.22 26.11 7.77
C ALA A 112 -21.54 25.32 7.75
N CYS A 113 -21.47 23.98 7.60
CA CYS A 113 -22.64 23.09 7.70
C CYS A 113 -23.22 22.98 9.12
N GLY A 114 -22.55 23.54 10.12
CA GLY A 114 -23.03 23.60 11.49
C GLY A 114 -22.50 22.51 12.42
N TYR A 115 -21.83 21.48 11.89
CA TYR A 115 -21.19 20.41 12.66
C TYR A 115 -19.95 20.87 13.42
N TRP A 116 -19.71 20.24 14.57
CA TRP A 116 -18.62 20.57 15.49
C TRP A 116 -17.51 19.54 15.45
N PHE A 117 -16.28 20.03 15.55
CA PHE A 117 -15.06 19.23 15.50
C PHE A 117 -14.12 19.65 16.62
N LYS A 118 -13.39 18.70 17.19
CA LYS A 118 -12.41 18.91 18.25
C LYS A 118 -11.14 18.12 17.98
N LEU A 119 -10.00 18.76 18.18
CA LEU A 119 -8.70 18.12 18.06
C LEU A 119 -8.35 17.34 19.35
N GLN A 120 -7.97 16.08 19.22
CA GLN A 120 -7.39 15.28 20.30
C GLN A 120 -5.95 14.90 19.94
N LYS A 121 -5.05 15.06 20.90
CA LYS A 121 -3.64 14.71 20.72
C LYS A 121 -3.48 13.19 20.71
N LYS A 122 -2.85 12.66 19.66
CA LYS A 122 -2.43 11.26 19.49
C LYS A 122 -0.91 11.21 19.53
N GLU A 123 -0.33 10.20 20.17
CA GLU A 123 1.12 10.01 20.14
C GLU A 123 1.58 9.51 18.77
N PRO A 124 2.73 10.00 18.25
CA PRO A 124 3.29 9.49 17.00
C PRO A 124 3.78 8.04 17.18
N LEU A 125 3.67 7.24 16.11
CA LEU A 125 4.19 5.87 16.03
C LEU A 125 5.69 5.82 15.71
#